data_AF-K2AH41-F1
#
_entry.id   AF-K2AH41-F1
#
_cell.length_a   1.000
_cell.length_b   1.000
_cell.length_c   1.000
_cell.angle_alpha   90.00
_cell.angle_beta   90.00
_cell.angle_gamma   90.00
#
_symmetry.space_group_name_H-M   'P 1'
#
loop_
_entity.id
_entity.type
_entity.pdbx_description
1 polymer ?
#
loop_
_entity_poly.entity_id
_entity_poly.type
_entity_poly.pdbx_seq_one_letter_code
_entity_poly.pdbx_strand_id
1 'polypeptide(L)'
;MLGALGSLIAIFIITLFFPLIPSFFATVRLLVQPHGYWLVGMVMFFILMTEWPKDHGVGKTGWQKFWDGWVQLLMGYFTFIVAGILGMFVFYRTIVPVENAFQSLMPLFVGLFAVPSQIMTFMTKVKVPKQHICESVESAPHDVMRGTASGFLAGLFAALVPGMTPGPALLCTGHLTVTSGERQFLIGGGVGRVLYYVGALML
;
A
#
# COMPACT_ATOMS: atom_id res chain seq x y z
N MET A 1 5.13 -7.37 -16.24
CA MET A 1 4.55 -8.73 -16.38
C MET A 1 4.26 -9.39 -15.04
N LEU A 2 5.19 -9.44 -14.07
CA LEU A 2 4.98 -10.07 -12.75
C LEU A 2 3.73 -9.57 -12.00
N GLY A 3 3.49 -8.25 -11.97
CA GLY A 3 2.25 -7.71 -11.38
C GLY A 3 0.98 -8.15 -12.12
N ALA A 4 1.03 -8.28 -13.45
CA ALA A 4 -0.09 -8.77 -14.23
C ALA A 4 -0.36 -10.26 -13.98
N LEU A 5 0.69 -11.07 -13.83
CA LEU A 5 0.58 -12.47 -13.38
C LEU A 5 -0.13 -12.54 -12.02
N GLY A 6 0.32 -11.74 -11.05
CA GLY A 6 -0.34 -11.65 -9.74
C GLY A 6 -1.81 -11.26 -9.84
N SER A 7 -2.13 -10.24 -10.64
CA SER A 7 -3.51 -9.83 -10.88
C SER A 7 -4.37 -10.95 -11.48
N LEU A 8 -3.83 -11.72 -12.43
CA LEU A 8 -4.54 -12.83 -13.08
C LEU A 8 -4.80 -13.98 -12.08
N ILE A 9 -3.82 -14.28 -11.22
CA ILE A 9 -3.98 -15.25 -10.12
C ILE A 9 -5.09 -14.80 -9.16
N ALA A 10 -5.13 -13.52 -8.79
CA ALA A 10 -6.20 -13.00 -7.93
C ALA A 10 -7.58 -13.13 -8.57
N ILE A 11 -7.72 -12.80 -9.87
CA ILE A 11 -8.98 -12.99 -10.61
C ILE A 11 -9.40 -14.46 -10.61
N PHE A 12 -8.45 -15.38 -10.84
CA PHE A 12 -8.72 -16.81 -10.82
C PHE A 12 -9.22 -17.27 -9.44
N ILE A 13 -8.56 -16.84 -8.35
CA ILE A 13 -8.98 -17.13 -6.97
C ILE A 13 -10.40 -16.58 -6.71
N ILE A 14 -10.65 -15.31 -7.04
CA ILE A 14 -11.96 -14.68 -6.84
C ILE A 14 -13.05 -15.44 -7.59
N THR A 15 -12.80 -15.80 -8.86
CA THR A 15 -13.77 -16.51 -9.70
C THR A 15 -14.06 -17.92 -9.16
N LEU A 16 -13.02 -18.62 -8.70
CA LEU A 16 -13.14 -19.97 -8.15
C LEU A 16 -13.91 -19.99 -6.82
N PHE A 17 -13.65 -19.00 -5.95
CA PHE A 17 -14.24 -18.93 -4.61
C PHE A 17 -15.45 -18.00 -4.50
N PHE A 18 -15.92 -17.41 -5.61
CA PHE A 18 -17.05 -16.49 -5.69
C PHE A 18 -18.27 -16.84 -4.82
N PRO A 19 -18.79 -18.09 -4.82
CA PRO A 19 -20.00 -18.41 -4.05
C PRO A 19 -19.79 -18.39 -2.52
N LEU A 20 -18.55 -18.50 -2.04
CA LEU A 20 -18.21 -18.57 -0.61
C LEU A 20 -17.78 -17.21 -0.03
N ILE A 21 -17.47 -16.25 -0.91
CA ILE A 21 -16.89 -14.95 -0.54
C ILE A 21 -17.87 -14.05 0.23
N PRO A 22 -19.12 -13.83 -0.19
CA PRO A 22 -19.98 -12.81 0.44
C PRO A 22 -20.29 -13.08 1.91
N SER A 23 -20.64 -14.33 2.26
CA SER A 23 -20.99 -14.70 3.65
C SER A 23 -19.80 -14.62 4.58
N PHE A 24 -18.64 -15.15 4.15
CA PHE A 24 -17.40 -15.12 4.93
C PHE A 24 -16.98 -13.68 5.24
N PHE A 25 -16.91 -12.82 4.22
CA PHE A 25 -16.45 -11.45 4.43
C PHE A 25 -17.43 -10.60 5.24
N ALA A 26 -18.75 -10.80 5.10
CA ALA A 26 -19.72 -10.10 5.93
C ALA A 26 -19.50 -10.40 7.42
N THR A 27 -19.27 -11.67 7.77
CA THR A 27 -18.95 -12.08 9.15
C THR A 27 -17.63 -11.46 9.62
N VAL A 28 -16.58 -11.53 8.81
CA VAL A 28 -15.26 -10.96 9.17
C VAL A 28 -15.36 -9.44 9.36
N ARG A 29 -16.08 -8.74 8.49
CA ARG A 29 -16.30 -7.28 8.59
C ARG A 29 -16.98 -6.90 9.89
N LEU A 30 -18.02 -7.64 10.30
CA LEU A 30 -18.73 -7.38 11.56
C LEU A 30 -17.81 -7.56 12.79
N LEU A 31 -16.86 -8.50 12.73
CA LEU A 31 -15.88 -8.72 13.79
C LEU A 31 -14.76 -7.68 13.80
N VAL A 32 -14.33 -7.23 12.62
CA VAL A 32 -13.18 -6.32 12.46
C VAL A 32 -13.57 -4.85 12.64
N GLN A 33 -14.76 -4.45 12.20
CA GLN A 33 -15.20 -3.05 12.20
C GLN A 33 -15.13 -2.37 13.57
N PRO A 34 -15.54 -2.99 14.70
CA PRO A 34 -15.42 -2.38 16.03
C PRO A 34 -13.97 -2.10 16.45
N HIS A 35 -12.99 -2.82 15.88
CA HIS A 35 -11.58 -2.71 16.21
C HIS A 35 -10.76 -1.92 15.18
N GLY A 36 -11.41 -1.29 14.19
CA GLY A 36 -10.74 -0.59 13.09
C GLY A 36 -9.76 0.48 13.55
N TYR A 37 -10.10 1.25 14.59
CA TYR A 37 -9.22 2.29 15.13
C TYR A 37 -7.95 1.74 15.76
N TRP A 38 -8.03 0.61 16.47
CA TRP A 38 -6.85 -0.09 17.00
C TRP A 38 -5.97 -0.65 15.90
N LEU A 39 -6.57 -1.24 14.86
CA LEU A 39 -5.83 -1.80 13.73
C LEU A 39 -5.06 -0.72 12.98
N VAL A 40 -5.72 0.40 12.67
CA VAL A 40 -5.06 1.55 12.01
C VAL A 40 -3.96 2.11 12.91
N GLY A 41 -4.22 2.28 14.22
CA GLY A 41 -3.21 2.76 15.18
C GLY A 41 -1.99 1.83 15.28
N MET A 42 -2.19 0.52 15.31
CA MET A 42 -1.10 -0.46 15.32
C MET A 42 -0.29 -0.42 14.03
N VAL A 43 -0.94 -0.27 12.87
CA VAL A 43 -0.24 -0.13 11.59
C VAL A 43 0.58 1.15 11.56
N MET A 44 0.03 2.27 12.00
CA MET A 44 0.76 3.54 12.09
C MET A 44 2.00 3.38 12.98
N PHE A 45 1.83 2.78 14.15
CA PHE A 45 2.94 2.50 15.06
C PHE A 45 4.00 1.59 14.43
N PHE A 46 3.56 0.49 13.80
CA PHE A 46 4.44 -0.44 13.09
C PHE A 46 5.26 0.26 12.00
N ILE A 47 4.62 1.00 11.09
CA ILE A 47 5.29 1.71 10.00
C ILE A 47 6.34 2.67 10.55
N LEU A 48 5.98 3.47 11.57
CA LEU A 48 6.90 4.43 12.18
C LEU A 48 8.10 3.75 12.86
N MET A 49 7.89 2.60 13.53
CA MET A 49 8.98 1.84 14.13
C MET A 49 9.89 1.17 13.09
N THR A 50 9.33 0.76 11.95
CA THR A 50 10.08 0.08 10.88
C THR A 50 10.78 1.03 9.93
N GLU A 51 10.55 2.35 10.03
CA GLU A 51 11.29 3.32 9.25
C GLU A 51 12.72 3.43 9.82
N TRP A 52 13.63 2.62 9.28
CA TRP A 52 15.04 2.69 9.64
C TRP A 52 15.74 3.80 8.86
N PRO A 53 16.70 4.51 9.47
CA PRO A 53 17.52 5.46 8.74
C PRO A 53 18.25 4.72 7.61
N LYS A 54 18.03 5.15 6.36
CA LYS A 54 18.74 4.60 5.21
C LYS A 54 20.16 5.10 5.26
N ASP A 55 21.07 4.27 4.79
CA ASP A 55 22.49 4.54 4.87
C ASP A 55 22.85 5.76 3.99
N HIS A 56 23.13 6.89 4.63
CA HIS A 56 23.54 8.13 3.96
C HIS A 56 25.05 8.16 3.68
N GLY A 57 25.76 7.05 3.92
CA GLY A 57 27.21 6.96 3.79
C GLY A 57 27.94 7.54 5.00
N VAL A 58 29.26 7.41 5.00
CA VAL A 58 30.08 7.77 6.17
C VAL A 58 30.41 9.26 6.13
N GLY A 59 29.65 10.07 6.87
CA GLY A 59 29.96 11.48 7.12
C GLY A 59 31.39 11.66 7.68
N LYS A 60 32.05 12.77 7.35
CA LYS A 60 33.47 12.99 7.72
C LYS A 60 33.67 13.36 9.20
N THR A 61 32.64 13.91 9.84
CA THR A 61 32.67 14.35 11.25
C THR A 61 31.62 13.62 12.09
N GLY A 62 31.84 13.54 13.41
CA GLY A 62 30.87 12.90 14.33
C GLY A 62 29.50 13.56 14.31
N TRP A 63 29.46 14.89 14.21
CA TRP A 63 28.21 15.66 14.08
C TRP A 63 27.48 15.40 12.77
N GLN A 64 28.22 15.28 11.66
CA GLN A 64 27.63 14.95 10.38
C GLN A 64 27.03 13.54 10.40
N LYS A 65 27.75 12.55 10.94
CA LYS A 65 27.22 11.17 11.10
C LYS A 65 25.95 11.12 11.96
N PHE A 66 25.91 11.90 13.03
CA PHE A 66 24.73 12.00 13.88
C PHE A 66 23.56 12.60 13.08
N TRP A 67 23.75 13.76 12.46
CA TRP A 67 22.67 14.42 11.71
C TRP A 67 22.18 13.57 10.53
N ASP A 68 23.09 13.00 9.76
CA ASP A 68 22.78 12.13 8.62
C ASP A 68 21.94 10.91 9.06
N GLY A 69 22.20 10.36 10.26
CA GLY A 69 21.41 9.26 10.83
C GLY A 69 20.01 9.66 11.30
N TRP A 70 19.76 10.92 11.64
CA TRP A 70 18.48 11.39 12.17
C TRP A 70 17.62 12.14 11.15
N VAL A 71 18.21 12.77 10.13
CA VAL A 71 17.48 13.61 9.17
C VAL A 71 16.33 12.86 8.51
N GLN A 72 16.58 11.65 8.00
CA GLN A 72 15.52 10.92 7.32
C GLN A 72 14.39 10.52 8.27
N LEU A 73 14.73 10.02 9.47
CA LEU A 73 13.73 9.65 10.47
C LEU A 73 12.89 10.85 10.88
N LEU A 74 13.53 11.99 11.14
CA LEU A 74 12.86 13.25 11.47
C LEU A 74 11.99 13.75 10.33
N MET A 75 12.42 13.64 9.07
CA MET A 75 11.61 13.99 7.90
C MET A 75 10.40 13.06 7.76
N GLY A 76 10.55 11.77 8.04
CA GLY A 76 9.45 10.81 8.10
C GLY A 76 8.41 11.20 9.17
N TYR A 77 8.86 11.44 10.40
CA TYR A 77 7.99 11.87 11.50
C TYR A 77 7.34 13.23 11.26
N PHE A 78 8.09 14.18 10.71
CA PHE A 78 7.55 15.48 10.32
C PHE A 78 6.44 15.33 9.28
N THR A 79 6.68 14.54 8.23
CA THR A 79 5.69 14.28 7.17
C THR A 79 4.45 13.61 7.76
N PHE A 80 4.62 12.64 8.66
CA PHE A 80 3.53 11.97 9.35
C PHE A 80 2.68 12.93 10.19
N ILE A 81 3.32 13.78 11.00
CA ILE A 81 2.64 14.77 11.85
C ILE A 81 1.89 15.79 10.98
N VAL A 82 2.55 16.34 9.96
CA VAL A 82 1.95 17.35 9.07
C VAL A 82 0.79 16.74 8.27
N ALA A 83 0.93 15.51 7.77
CA ALA A 83 -0.15 14.80 7.10
C ALA A 83 -1.32 14.49 8.05
N GLY A 84 -1.05 14.14 9.30
CA GLY A 84 -2.06 13.94 10.34
C GLY A 84 -2.82 15.23 10.67
N ILE A 85 -2.11 16.36 10.84
CA ILE A 85 -2.71 17.68 11.04
C ILE A 85 -3.57 18.08 9.85
N LEU A 86 -3.07 17.86 8.63
CA LEU A 86 -3.82 18.11 7.41
C LEU A 86 -5.11 17.27 7.36
N GLY A 87 -5.02 15.98 7.71
CA GLY A 87 -6.18 15.10 7.82
C GLY A 87 -7.20 15.61 8.83
N MET A 88 -6.76 16.07 10.01
CA MET A 88 -7.64 16.68 11.01
C MET A 88 -8.35 17.92 10.46
N PHE A 89 -7.64 18.80 9.73
CA PHE A 89 -8.28 19.97 9.10
C PHE A 89 -9.32 19.57 8.06
N VAL A 90 -9.02 18.58 7.22
CA VAL A 90 -9.95 18.08 6.19
C VAL A 90 -11.21 17.51 6.82
N PHE A 91 -11.09 16.70 7.87
CA PHE A 91 -12.24 16.02 8.48
C PHE A 91 -13.02 16.89 9.47
N TYR A 92 -12.39 17.81 10.21
CA TYR A 92 -13.08 18.67 11.18
C TYR A 92 -13.73 19.90 10.56
N ARG A 93 -13.33 20.30 9.35
CA ARG A 93 -13.95 21.41 8.61
C ARG A 93 -14.61 20.96 7.31
N THR A 94 -15.00 19.69 7.21
CA THR A 94 -15.67 19.22 6.00
C THR A 94 -17.08 19.83 5.87
N ILE A 95 -17.39 20.32 4.67
CA ILE A 95 -18.72 20.80 4.28
C ILE A 95 -19.60 19.59 3.87
N VAL A 96 -18.97 18.44 3.65
CA VAL A 96 -19.60 17.21 3.17
C VAL A 96 -20.16 16.43 4.37
N PRO A 97 -21.37 15.84 4.27
CA PRO A 97 -21.91 14.96 5.32
C PRO A 97 -20.92 13.86 5.71
N VAL A 98 -20.95 13.44 6.99
CA VAL A 98 -19.96 12.52 7.57
C VAL A 98 -19.89 11.20 6.80
N GLU A 99 -21.02 10.74 6.27
CA GLU A 99 -21.15 9.51 5.46
C GLU A 99 -20.33 9.60 4.15
N ASN A 100 -20.17 10.81 3.63
CA ASN A 100 -19.46 11.10 2.38
C ASN A 100 -18.12 11.80 2.61
N ALA A 101 -17.67 11.94 3.86
CA ALA A 101 -16.44 12.67 4.20
C ALA A 101 -15.18 12.06 3.55
N PHE A 102 -15.21 10.78 3.14
CA PHE A 102 -14.12 10.17 2.36
C PHE A 102 -13.86 10.92 1.04
N GLN A 103 -14.89 11.54 0.44
CA GLN A 103 -14.77 12.27 -0.81
C GLN A 103 -13.86 13.50 -0.66
N SER A 104 -13.77 14.07 0.55
CA SER A 104 -12.88 15.19 0.86
C SER A 104 -11.40 14.83 0.75
N LEU A 105 -11.03 13.55 0.86
CA LEU A 105 -9.65 13.08 0.67
C LEU A 105 -9.22 13.06 -0.80
N MET A 106 -10.15 12.87 -1.73
CA MET A 106 -9.81 12.68 -3.14
C MET A 106 -9.14 13.90 -3.77
N PRO A 107 -9.67 15.14 -3.62
CA PRO A 107 -8.97 16.34 -4.09
C PRO A 107 -7.59 16.53 -3.44
N LEU A 108 -7.45 16.16 -2.17
CA LEU A 108 -6.19 16.24 -1.44
C LEU A 108 -5.14 15.30 -2.06
N PHE A 109 -5.49 14.04 -2.30
CA PHE A 109 -4.59 13.07 -2.92
C PHE A 109 -4.26 13.42 -4.36
N VAL A 110 -5.22 13.94 -5.12
CA VAL A 110 -4.97 14.43 -6.48
C VAL A 110 -4.00 15.60 -6.44
N GLY A 111 -4.22 16.58 -5.56
CA GLY A 111 -3.36 17.77 -5.46
C GLY A 111 -1.95 17.48 -4.95
N LEU A 112 -1.79 16.59 -3.97
CA LEU A 112 -0.49 16.28 -3.36
C LEU A 112 0.31 15.22 -4.11
N PHE A 113 -0.34 14.27 -4.77
CA PHE A 113 0.36 13.12 -5.38
C PHE A 113 0.20 13.06 -6.89
N ALA A 114 -1.03 13.20 -7.42
CA ALA A 114 -1.26 13.04 -8.85
C ALA A 114 -0.71 14.24 -9.64
N VAL A 115 -1.12 15.46 -9.30
CA VAL A 115 -0.73 16.68 -10.04
C VAL A 115 0.79 16.87 -10.08
N PRO A 116 1.55 16.76 -8.97
CA PRO A 116 3.00 16.91 -9.01
C PRO A 116 3.68 15.87 -9.89
N SER A 117 3.20 14.61 -9.86
CA SER A 117 3.74 13.54 -10.72
C SER A 117 3.55 13.83 -12.21
N GLN A 118 2.40 14.41 -12.58
CA GLN A 118 2.12 14.79 -13.96
C GLN A 118 2.98 15.98 -14.38
N ILE A 119 3.11 17.00 -13.52
CA ILE A 119 4.01 18.15 -13.76
C ILE A 119 5.44 17.65 -14.00
N MET A 120 5.94 16.75 -13.15
CA MET A 120 7.25 16.13 -13.35
C MET A 120 7.35 15.42 -14.70
N THR A 121 6.35 14.62 -15.04
CA THR A 121 6.32 13.89 -16.32
C THR A 121 6.40 14.83 -17.53
N PHE A 122 5.66 15.95 -17.48
CA PHE A 122 5.73 17.00 -18.50
C PHE A 122 7.10 17.68 -18.57
N MET A 123 7.72 17.96 -17.42
CA MET A 123 9.04 18.60 -17.36
C MET A 123 10.17 17.68 -17.83
N THR A 124 10.14 16.40 -17.46
CA THR A 124 11.28 15.48 -17.66
C THR A 124 11.41 14.97 -19.10
N LYS A 125 10.41 15.17 -19.98
CA LYS A 125 10.41 14.69 -21.39
C LYS A 125 11.01 13.28 -21.52
N VAL A 126 10.56 12.35 -20.70
CA VAL A 126 11.10 10.99 -20.65
C VAL A 126 10.84 10.29 -21.98
N LYS A 127 11.89 9.79 -22.62
CA LYS A 127 11.74 8.88 -23.77
C LYS A 127 11.31 7.52 -23.26
N VAL A 128 10.06 7.15 -23.53
CA VAL A 128 9.54 5.81 -23.20
C VAL A 128 10.35 4.77 -23.99
N PRO A 129 11.00 3.79 -23.34
CA PRO A 129 11.73 2.75 -24.04
C PRO A 129 10.77 1.89 -24.86
N LYS A 130 11.26 1.29 -25.96
CA LYS A 130 10.45 0.38 -26.78
C LYS A 130 9.97 -0.79 -25.92
N GLN A 131 8.66 -0.98 -25.88
CA GLN A 131 8.04 -2.12 -25.21
C GLN A 131 8.23 -3.37 -26.08
N HIS A 132 8.56 -4.50 -25.45
CA HIS A 132 8.70 -5.79 -26.12
C HIS A 132 7.64 -6.74 -25.55
N ILE A 133 7.15 -7.65 -26.39
CA ILE A 133 6.30 -8.76 -25.94
C ILE A 133 7.23 -9.76 -25.24
N CYS A 134 6.99 -9.99 -23.96
CA CYS A 134 7.71 -11.03 -23.22
C CYS A 134 6.93 -12.33 -23.34
N GLU A 135 7.54 -13.36 -23.92
CA GLU A 135 6.90 -14.67 -24.10
C GLU A 135 6.96 -15.54 -22.83
N SER A 136 7.93 -15.26 -21.96
CA SER A 136 8.16 -15.98 -20.71
C SER A 136 8.26 -15.04 -19.52
N VAL A 137 7.85 -15.51 -18.35
CA VAL A 137 8.03 -14.81 -17.07
C VAL A 137 9.12 -15.52 -16.28
N GLU A 138 10.18 -14.79 -15.94
CA GLU A 138 11.25 -15.32 -15.09
C GLU A 138 10.84 -15.25 -13.61
N SER A 139 10.16 -16.30 -13.14
CA SER A 139 9.79 -16.45 -11.72
C SER A 139 9.82 -17.91 -11.33
N ALA A 140 10.45 -18.21 -10.19
CA ALA A 140 10.38 -19.56 -9.64
C ALA A 140 8.97 -19.80 -9.04
N PRO A 141 8.47 -21.05 -9.01
CA PRO A 141 7.16 -21.36 -8.44
C PRO A 141 6.97 -20.88 -6.99
N HIS A 142 8.05 -20.91 -6.19
CA HIS A 142 8.02 -20.43 -4.82
C HIS A 142 7.86 -18.90 -4.72
N ASP A 143 8.37 -18.14 -5.69
CA ASP A 143 8.16 -16.69 -5.74
C ASP A 143 6.71 -16.36 -6.03
N VAL A 144 6.09 -17.11 -6.93
CA VAL A 144 4.67 -16.96 -7.27
C VAL A 144 3.81 -17.32 -6.07
N MET A 145 4.08 -18.45 -5.41
CA MET A 145 3.31 -18.90 -4.25
C MET A 145 3.40 -17.92 -3.07
N ARG A 146 4.63 -17.51 -2.68
CA ARG A 146 4.83 -16.57 -1.56
C ARG A 146 4.31 -15.18 -1.88
N GLY A 147 4.55 -14.68 -3.09
CA GLY A 147 4.01 -13.40 -3.56
C GLY A 147 2.49 -13.41 -3.57
N THR A 148 1.87 -14.51 -4.02
CA THR A 148 0.41 -14.66 -4.00
C THR A 148 -0.15 -14.70 -2.59
N ALA A 149 0.43 -15.50 -1.69
CA ALA A 149 -0.02 -15.58 -0.30
C ALA A 149 0.07 -14.22 0.41
N SER A 150 1.20 -13.53 0.26
CA SER A 150 1.41 -12.19 0.81
C SER A 150 0.41 -11.17 0.24
N GLY A 151 0.27 -11.13 -1.09
CA GLY A 151 -0.68 -10.25 -1.76
C GLY A 151 -2.14 -10.55 -1.43
N PHE A 152 -2.48 -11.82 -1.21
CA PHE A 152 -3.84 -12.21 -0.83
C PHE A 152 -4.18 -11.68 0.55
N LEU A 153 -3.31 -11.90 1.55
CA LEU A 153 -3.46 -11.33 2.88
C LEU A 153 -3.47 -9.80 2.84
N ALA A 154 -2.62 -9.18 2.02
CA ALA A 154 -2.58 -7.73 1.84
C ALA A 154 -3.91 -7.19 1.29
N GLY A 155 -4.46 -7.85 0.27
CA GLY A 155 -5.73 -7.50 -0.33
C GLY A 155 -6.90 -7.64 0.64
N LEU A 156 -6.95 -8.74 1.39
CA LEU A 156 -7.94 -8.94 2.46
C LEU A 156 -7.84 -7.87 3.53
N PHE A 157 -6.62 -7.60 4.01
CA PHE A 157 -6.39 -6.60 5.04
C PHE A 157 -6.78 -5.20 4.58
N ALA A 158 -6.44 -4.83 3.34
CA ALA A 158 -6.83 -3.56 2.73
C ALA A 158 -8.34 -3.44 2.50
N ALA A 159 -9.02 -4.53 2.14
CA ALA A 159 -10.47 -4.52 1.91
C ALA A 159 -11.28 -4.45 3.23
N LEU A 160 -10.77 -5.02 4.31
CA LEU A 160 -11.47 -5.11 5.60
C LEU A 160 -11.18 -3.93 6.53
N VAL A 161 -10.04 -3.25 6.39
CA VAL A 161 -9.62 -2.15 7.26
C VAL A 161 -9.73 -0.81 6.53
N PRO A 162 -10.65 0.09 6.94
CA PRO A 162 -10.79 1.40 6.33
C PRO A 162 -9.49 2.20 6.37
N GLY A 163 -9.18 2.90 5.27
CA GLY A 163 -7.96 3.71 5.15
C GLY A 163 -6.68 2.93 4.84
N MET A 164 -6.75 1.59 4.80
CA MET A 164 -5.64 0.74 4.42
C MET A 164 -5.61 0.55 2.89
N THR A 165 -4.52 0.97 2.25
CA THR A 165 -4.33 0.73 0.81
C THR A 165 -3.45 -0.50 0.56
N PRO A 166 -3.47 -1.10 -0.65
CA PRO A 166 -2.70 -2.30 -0.96
C PRO A 166 -1.19 -2.18 -0.71
N GLY A 167 -0.62 -0.97 -0.80
CA GLY A 167 0.82 -0.75 -0.58
C GLY A 167 1.23 -0.99 0.89
N PRO A 168 0.78 -0.17 1.85
CA PRO A 168 1.04 -0.38 3.27
C PRO A 168 0.60 -1.77 3.76
N ALA A 169 -0.54 -2.29 3.28
CA ALA A 169 -0.98 -3.64 3.62
C ALA A 169 0.02 -4.71 3.17
N LEU A 170 0.59 -4.57 1.98
CA LEU A 170 1.60 -5.49 1.46
C LEU A 170 2.92 -5.38 2.22
N LEU A 171 3.29 -4.19 2.70
CA LEU A 171 4.45 -4.04 3.58
C LEU A 171 4.24 -4.84 4.87
N CYS A 172 3.11 -4.65 5.56
CA CYS A 172 2.80 -5.37 6.80
C CYS A 172 2.74 -6.89 6.60
N THR A 173 2.02 -7.35 5.57
CA THR A 173 1.86 -8.79 5.29
C THR A 173 3.11 -9.41 4.70
N GLY A 174 3.98 -8.64 4.05
CA GLY A 174 5.29 -9.08 3.62
C GLY A 174 6.18 -9.51 4.79
N HIS A 175 6.12 -8.77 5.90
CA HIS A 175 6.79 -9.17 7.15
C HIS A 175 6.19 -10.43 7.78
N LEU A 176 4.85 -10.60 7.72
CA LEU A 176 4.18 -11.80 8.25
C LEU A 176 4.48 -13.06 7.42
N THR A 177 4.64 -12.91 6.11
CA THR A 177 4.86 -14.01 5.17
C THR A 177 6.33 -14.24 4.81
N VAL A 178 7.24 -13.48 5.42
CA VAL A 178 8.70 -13.53 5.16
C VAL A 178 9.01 -13.42 3.66
N THR A 179 8.36 -12.46 2.98
CA THR A 179 8.69 -12.14 1.58
C THR A 179 9.79 -11.11 1.53
N SER A 180 10.92 -11.44 0.90
CA SER A 180 12.09 -10.56 0.81
C SER A 180 12.52 -10.25 -0.63
N GLY A 181 11.91 -10.88 -1.63
CA GLY A 181 12.29 -10.72 -3.04
C GLY A 181 11.43 -9.70 -3.78
N GLU A 182 12.06 -8.92 -4.68
CA GLU A 182 11.37 -7.98 -5.57
C GLU A 182 10.28 -8.68 -6.41
N ARG A 183 10.54 -9.91 -6.86
CA ARG A 183 9.56 -10.72 -7.63
C ARG A 183 8.30 -10.98 -6.81
N GLN A 184 8.46 -11.39 -5.56
CA GLN A 184 7.35 -11.66 -4.63
C GLN A 184 6.57 -10.38 -4.34
N PHE A 185 7.26 -9.26 -4.15
CA PHE A 185 6.63 -7.95 -3.94
C PHE A 185 5.82 -7.49 -5.16
N LEU A 186 6.35 -7.63 -6.37
CA LEU A 186 5.64 -7.26 -7.61
C LEU A 186 4.41 -8.13 -7.86
N ILE A 187 4.51 -9.45 -7.65
CA ILE A 187 3.39 -10.38 -7.77
C ILE A 187 2.33 -10.07 -6.70
N GLY A 188 2.75 -9.93 -5.44
CA GLY A 188 1.86 -9.64 -4.32
C GLY A 188 1.16 -8.29 -4.46
N GLY A 189 1.84 -7.28 -4.99
CA GLY A 189 1.24 -5.98 -5.33
C GLY A 189 0.14 -6.09 -6.40
N GLY A 190 0.32 -6.99 -7.38
CA GLY A 190 -0.70 -7.29 -8.38
C GLY A 190 -1.92 -7.99 -7.80
N VAL A 191 -1.71 -8.98 -6.94
CA VAL A 191 -2.77 -9.73 -6.24
C VAL A 191 -3.56 -8.82 -5.30
N GLY A 192 -2.86 -8.09 -4.43
CA GLY A 192 -3.47 -7.24 -3.40
C GLY A 192 -4.29 -6.10 -3.98
N ARG A 193 -3.86 -5.48 -5.09
CA ARG A 193 -4.65 -4.45 -5.78
C ARG A 193 -5.94 -4.99 -6.36
N VAL A 194 -5.90 -6.16 -7.03
CA VAL A 194 -7.11 -6.77 -7.59
C VAL A 194 -8.08 -7.13 -6.48
N LEU A 195 -7.62 -7.77 -5.41
CA LEU A 195 -8.49 -8.11 -4.27
C LEU A 195 -9.06 -6.87 -3.59
N TYR A 196 -8.28 -5.80 -3.47
CA TYR A 196 -8.77 -4.55 -2.91
C TYR A 196 -9.86 -3.90 -3.78
N TYR A 197 -9.64 -3.78 -5.09
CA TYR A 197 -10.59 -3.10 -5.98
C TYR A 197 -11.78 -3.97 -6.37
N VAL A 198 -11.54 -5.23 -6.72
CA VAL A 198 -12.58 -6.18 -7.18
C VAL A 198 -13.25 -6.85 -6.00
N GLY A 199 -12.51 -7.19 -4.94
CA GLY A 199 -13.10 -7.74 -3.72
C GLY A 199 -14.03 -6.74 -3.03
N ALA A 200 -13.74 -5.44 -3.10
CA ALA A 200 -14.67 -4.41 -2.63
C ALA A 200 -16.01 -4.39 -3.38
N LEU A 201 -16.07 -4.86 -4.64
CA LEU A 201 -17.34 -5.00 -5.38
C LEU A 201 -18.17 -6.20 -4.91
N MET A 202 -17.60 -7.09 -4.09
CA MET A 202 -18.25 -8.30 -3.56
C MET A 202 -18.67 -8.16 -2.09
N LEU A 203 -18.47 -6.97 -1.49
CA LEU A 203 -18.81 -6.60 -0.11
C LEU A 203 -19.98 -5.63 -0.06
#